data_AF-A0A699JJ50-F1
#
_entry.id   AF-A0A699JJ50-F1
#
_cell.length_a   1.000
_cell.length_b   1.000
_cell.length_c   1.000
_cell.angle_alpha   90.00
_cell.angle_beta   90.00
_cell.angle_gamma   90.00
#
_symmetry.space_group_name_H-M   'P 1'
#
loop_
_entity.id
_entity.type
_entity.pdbx_description
1 polymer ?
#
loop_
_entity_poly.entity_id
_entity_poly.type
_entity_poly.pdbx_seq_one_letter_code
_entity_poly.pdbx_strand_id
1 'polypeptide(L)'
;PLVEFSYNNSYHASIKAVPFEALYDRKCHSPVCLTEVREAQILGPELIQETTEKIIQIKQRMQAARDRQKSYADLKHKPMEFQVEDKVMLKISPWKGVVRFGKRGKLNPRYVGPFKVLERVVDVAYKLDLLEELSRVHNTFHVSNLKKCHVDEPLVVPLDGLHVDDKLHFVEEPVEVIDHEVKRLKRSRIPLVKVRWNFKQSLEFTWE
;
A
#
# COMPACT_ATOMS: atom_id res chain seq x y z
N PRO A 1 20.48 6.18 -18.95
CA PRO A 1 21.07 7.54 -19.08
C PRO A 1 20.10 8.60 -19.64
N LEU A 2 19.54 8.41 -20.84
CA LEU A 2 18.69 9.44 -21.48
C LEU A 2 17.31 9.63 -20.81
N VAL A 3 16.71 8.57 -20.26
CA VAL A 3 15.42 8.65 -19.56
C VAL A 3 15.53 9.41 -18.23
N GLU A 4 16.62 9.18 -17.50
CA GLU A 4 16.90 9.90 -16.26
C GLU A 4 17.22 11.38 -16.55
N PHE A 5 18.01 11.63 -17.59
CA PHE A 5 18.29 12.99 -18.05
C PHE A 5 17.01 13.71 -18.49
N SER A 6 16.12 13.06 -19.23
CA SER A 6 14.85 13.69 -19.66
C SER A 6 13.89 13.91 -18.49
N TYR A 7 13.82 12.97 -17.53
CA TYR A 7 13.02 13.14 -16.31
C TYR A 7 13.54 14.30 -15.45
N ASN A 8 14.84 14.32 -15.16
CA ASN A 8 15.46 15.36 -14.35
C ASN A 8 15.43 16.74 -15.00
N ASN A 9 15.27 16.80 -16.34
CA ASN A 9 15.14 18.03 -17.12
C ASN A 9 13.71 18.42 -17.50
N SER A 10 12.72 17.62 -17.11
CA SER A 10 11.31 17.92 -17.38
C SER A 10 10.71 18.77 -16.26
N TYR A 11 9.86 19.73 -16.65
CA TYR A 11 9.14 20.57 -15.69
C TYR A 11 8.17 19.72 -14.86
N HIS A 12 8.30 19.79 -13.53
CA HIS A 12 7.40 19.13 -12.59
C HIS A 12 6.45 20.14 -11.95
N ALA A 13 5.15 19.96 -12.14
CA ALA A 13 4.12 20.87 -11.65
C ALA A 13 4.10 21.00 -10.11
N SER A 14 4.47 19.94 -9.37
CA SER A 14 4.49 19.94 -7.90
C SER A 14 5.58 20.83 -7.32
N ILE A 15 6.77 20.82 -7.91
CA ILE A 15 7.92 21.65 -7.50
C ILE A 15 8.00 22.97 -8.26
N LYS A 16 7.14 23.17 -9.27
CA LYS A 16 7.12 24.34 -10.17
C LYS A 16 8.47 24.65 -10.83
N ALA A 17 9.29 23.62 -10.98
CA ALA A 17 10.65 23.71 -11.50
C ALA A 17 11.04 22.37 -12.11
N VAL A 18 12.21 22.36 -12.72
CA VAL A 18 12.86 21.15 -13.21
C VAL A 18 13.65 20.51 -12.06
N PRO A 19 13.58 19.19 -11.79
CA PRO A 19 14.28 18.58 -10.66
C PRO A 19 15.78 18.92 -10.58
N PHE A 20 16.46 19.02 -11.72
CA PHE A 20 17.85 19.48 -11.79
C PHE A 20 18.02 20.94 -11.35
N GLU A 21 17.16 21.84 -11.84
CA GLU A 21 17.20 23.27 -11.47
C GLU A 21 16.90 23.44 -9.98
N ALA A 22 15.93 22.71 -9.43
CA ALA A 22 15.59 22.77 -8.02
C ALA A 22 16.70 22.27 -7.08
N LEU A 23 17.64 21.46 -7.59
CA LEU A 23 18.72 20.88 -6.79
C LEU A 23 20.04 21.66 -6.91
N TYR A 24 20.29 22.29 -8.07
CA TYR A 24 21.54 22.98 -8.37
C TYR A 24 21.40 24.48 -8.63
N ASP A 25 20.17 25.02 -8.57
CA ASP A 25 19.82 26.43 -8.86
C ASP A 25 20.36 26.95 -10.20
N ARG A 26 20.62 26.04 -11.14
CA ARG A 26 21.12 26.35 -12.49
C ARG A 26 20.47 25.44 -13.52
N LYS A 27 20.35 25.93 -14.74
CA LYS A 27 19.84 25.13 -15.86
C LYS A 27 20.83 24.04 -16.25
N CYS A 28 20.32 22.87 -16.58
CA CYS A 28 21.13 21.80 -17.15
C CYS A 28 21.59 22.18 -18.56
N HIS A 29 22.89 22.03 -18.84
CA HIS A 29 23.40 22.09 -20.20
C HIS A 29 23.15 20.75 -20.91
N SER A 30 22.17 20.72 -21.82
CA SER A 30 21.96 19.57 -22.70
C SER A 30 22.94 19.60 -23.88
N PRO A 31 23.49 18.46 -24.32
CA PRO A 31 24.28 18.39 -25.56
C PRO A 31 23.54 18.92 -26.79
N VAL A 32 22.20 18.88 -26.77
CA VAL A 32 21.31 19.38 -27.84
C VAL A 32 21.09 20.90 -27.75
N CYS A 33 21.40 21.53 -26.61
CA CYS A 33 21.15 22.94 -26.33
C CYS A 33 22.44 23.72 -26.03
N LEU A 34 23.56 23.32 -26.65
CA LEU A 34 24.83 24.06 -26.60
C LEU A 34 24.79 25.40 -27.34
N THR A 35 23.66 25.73 -27.96
CA THR A 35 23.47 26.96 -28.71
C THR A 35 23.20 28.12 -27.75
N GLU A 36 24.15 29.05 -27.64
CA GLU A 36 23.86 30.37 -27.09
C GLU A 36 22.67 30.97 -27.84
N VAL A 37 21.85 31.77 -27.15
CA VAL A 37 20.59 32.41 -27.59
C VAL A 37 20.75 33.30 -28.86
N ARG A 38 21.92 33.28 -29.51
CA ARG A 38 22.25 34.02 -30.73
C ARG A 38 22.27 33.21 -32.04
N GLU A 39 22.28 31.87 -32.05
CA GLU A 39 22.30 31.10 -33.31
C GLU A 39 20.89 30.63 -33.76
N ALA A 40 19.87 31.44 -33.53
CA ALA A 40 18.48 31.15 -33.95
C ALA A 40 18.26 31.23 -35.48
N GLN A 41 19.31 31.22 -36.31
CA GLN A 41 19.20 31.45 -37.76
C GLN A 41 19.25 30.18 -38.63
N ILE A 42 19.53 28.99 -38.08
CA ILE A 42 19.77 27.80 -38.90
C ILE A 42 18.47 27.05 -39.28
N LEU A 43 17.35 27.30 -38.59
CA LEU A 43 16.07 26.63 -38.86
C LEU A 43 15.04 27.64 -39.39
N GLY A 44 14.46 27.37 -40.57
CA GLY A 44 13.47 28.25 -41.19
C GLY A 44 12.23 28.48 -40.30
N PRO A 45 11.57 29.66 -40.40
CA PRO A 45 10.43 30.02 -39.54
C PRO A 45 9.25 29.04 -39.63
N GLU A 46 9.07 28.38 -40.78
CA GLU A 46 8.04 27.36 -40.99
C GLU A 46 8.26 26.12 -40.11
N LEU A 47 9.51 25.64 -39.99
CA LEU A 47 9.84 24.47 -39.16
C LEU A 47 9.66 24.79 -37.67
N ILE A 48 9.94 26.03 -37.26
CA ILE A 48 9.71 26.49 -35.88
C ILE A 48 8.22 26.52 -35.57
N GLN A 49 7.39 27.03 -36.47
CA GLN A 49 5.93 27.03 -36.31
C GLN A 49 5.38 25.60 -36.25
N GLU A 50 5.77 24.74 -37.18
CA GLU A 50 5.33 23.34 -37.23
C GLU A 50 5.72 22.59 -35.94
N THR A 51 6.97 22.73 -35.48
CA THR A 51 7.42 22.08 -34.24
C THR A 51 6.67 22.60 -33.01
N THR A 52 6.35 23.89 -32.96
CA THR A 52 5.58 24.49 -31.86
C THR A 52 4.16 23.92 -31.83
N GLU A 53 3.50 23.79 -32.97
CA GLU A 53 2.17 23.17 -33.10
C GLU A 53 2.19 21.70 -32.67
N LYS A 54 3.19 20.92 -33.09
CA LYS A 54 3.35 19.52 -32.65
C LYS A 54 3.56 19.42 -31.14
N ILE A 55 4.36 20.31 -30.54
CA ILE A 55 4.57 20.34 -29.09
C ILE A 55 3.25 20.61 -28.34
N ILE A 56 2.44 21.56 -28.82
CA ILE A 56 1.11 21.84 -28.24
C ILE A 56 0.23 20.59 -28.34
N GLN A 57 0.20 19.95 -29.51
CA GLN A 57 -0.57 18.73 -29.73
C GLN A 57 -0.12 17.58 -28.81
N ILE A 58 1.19 17.39 -28.60
CA ILE A 58 1.74 16.39 -27.69
C ILE A 58 1.32 16.68 -26.25
N LYS A 59 1.42 17.93 -25.79
CA LYS A 59 0.99 18.35 -24.44
C LYS A 59 -0.49 18.06 -24.22
N GLN A 60 -1.35 18.40 -25.19
CA GLN A 60 -2.79 18.13 -25.13
C GLN A 60 -3.07 16.62 -25.06
N ARG A 61 -2.40 15.80 -25.89
CA ARG A 61 -2.56 14.34 -25.88
C ARG A 61 -2.09 13.71 -24.57
N MET A 62 -0.97 14.18 -24.02
CA MET A 62 -0.48 13.76 -22.71
C MET A 62 -1.46 14.11 -21.59
N GLN A 63 -2.02 15.32 -21.60
CA GLN A 63 -3.02 15.74 -20.62
C GLN A 63 -4.26 14.86 -20.71
N ALA A 64 -4.80 14.68 -21.91
CA ALA A 64 -5.95 13.79 -22.14
C ALA A 64 -5.67 12.34 -21.72
N ALA A 65 -4.44 11.84 -21.87
CA ALA A 65 -4.07 10.50 -21.38
C ALA A 65 -4.05 10.44 -19.84
N ARG A 66 -3.48 11.45 -19.16
CA ARG A 66 -3.50 11.55 -17.70
C ARG A 66 -4.93 11.66 -17.16
N ASP A 67 -5.77 12.48 -17.78
CA ASP A 67 -7.16 12.67 -17.37
C ASP A 67 -7.98 11.39 -17.52
N ARG A 68 -7.74 10.60 -18.58
CA ARG A 68 -8.32 9.26 -18.74
C ARG A 68 -7.85 8.28 -17.67
N GLN A 69 -6.56 8.26 -17.35
CA GLN A 69 -6.04 7.41 -16.28
C GLN A 69 -6.67 7.77 -14.93
N LYS A 70 -6.76 9.07 -14.63
CA LYS A 70 -7.38 9.60 -13.43
C LYS A 70 -8.86 9.20 -13.36
N SER A 71 -9.64 9.46 -14.42
CA SER A 71 -11.07 9.13 -14.44
C SER A 71 -11.32 7.63 -14.28
N TYR A 72 -10.51 6.77 -14.91
CA TYR A 72 -10.63 5.31 -14.75
C TYR A 72 -10.30 4.83 -13.33
N ALA A 73 -9.33 5.47 -12.67
CA ALA A 73 -9.00 5.17 -11.28
C ALA A 73 -10.12 5.66 -10.34
N ASP A 74 -10.55 6.91 -10.49
CA ASP A 74 -11.55 7.56 -9.64
C ASP A 74 -12.92 6.86 -9.76
N LEU A 75 -13.36 6.46 -10.97
CA LEU A 75 -14.61 5.72 -11.18
C LEU A 75 -14.66 4.38 -10.42
N LYS A 76 -13.50 3.74 -10.23
CA LYS A 76 -13.40 2.47 -9.49
C LYS A 76 -13.23 2.67 -8.00
N HIS A 77 -12.93 3.89 -7.56
CA HIS A 77 -12.73 4.21 -6.16
C HIS A 77 -14.07 4.61 -5.53
N LYS A 78 -14.57 3.80 -4.59
CA LYS A 78 -15.70 4.23 -3.75
C LYS A 78 -15.11 5.06 -2.60
N PRO A 79 -15.51 6.33 -2.42
CA PRO A 79 -15.12 7.07 -1.24
C PRO A 79 -15.65 6.33 -0.02
N MET A 80 -14.75 5.95 0.87
CA MET A 80 -15.08 5.21 2.07
C MET A 80 -14.96 6.19 3.22
N GLU A 81 -16.09 6.59 3.77
CA GLU A 81 -16.15 7.54 4.87
C GLU A 81 -16.73 6.84 6.07
N PHE A 82 -16.17 7.15 7.23
CA PHE A 82 -16.60 6.62 8.51
C PHE A 82 -16.98 7.79 9.41
N GLN A 83 -18.05 7.62 10.17
CA GLN A 83 -18.43 8.58 11.21
C GLN A 83 -17.79 8.18 12.54
N VAL A 84 -17.73 9.13 13.48
CA VAL A 84 -17.38 8.83 14.87
C VAL A 84 -18.40 7.83 15.42
N GLU A 85 -17.95 6.86 16.19
CA GLU A 85 -18.69 5.67 16.67
C GLU A 85 -18.97 4.57 15.64
N ASP A 86 -18.62 4.74 14.35
CA ASP A 86 -18.72 3.63 13.40
C ASP A 86 -17.79 2.47 13.82
N LYS A 87 -18.30 1.24 13.74
CA LYS A 87 -17.47 0.03 13.90
C LYS A 87 -16.74 -0.28 12.59
N VAL A 88 -15.42 -0.44 12.65
CA VAL A 88 -14.57 -0.77 11.50
C VAL A 88 -13.61 -1.91 11.82
N MET A 89 -13.31 -2.74 10.82
CA MET A 89 -12.27 -3.77 10.93
C MET A 89 -10.94 -3.25 10.43
N LEU A 90 -9.87 -3.58 11.13
CA LEU A 90 -8.51 -3.20 10.79
C LEU A 90 -7.82 -4.31 9.98
N LYS A 91 -7.21 -3.95 8.86
CA LYS A 91 -6.50 -4.88 7.97
C LYS A 91 -5.17 -5.36 8.56
N ILE A 92 -4.99 -6.67 8.57
CA ILE A 92 -3.84 -7.42 9.10
C ILE A 92 -2.83 -7.74 7.98
N SER A 93 -2.71 -6.93 6.92
CA SER A 93 -1.70 -7.22 5.88
C SER A 93 -0.33 -7.40 6.54
N PRO A 94 0.60 -8.24 6.06
CA PRO A 94 1.91 -8.36 6.69
C PRO A 94 2.60 -6.99 6.63
N TRP A 95 2.82 -6.36 7.78
CA TRP A 95 3.48 -5.06 7.82
C TRP A 95 4.90 -5.32 7.36
N LYS A 96 5.28 -4.76 6.21
CA LYS A 96 6.64 -4.90 5.68
C LYS A 96 7.59 -4.13 6.60
N GLY A 97 8.09 -4.80 7.65
CA GLY A 97 9.17 -4.33 8.50
C GLY A 97 8.86 -4.09 9.98
N VAL A 98 7.60 -4.04 10.42
CA VAL A 98 7.28 -3.71 11.84
C VAL A 98 6.48 -4.80 12.54
N VAL A 99 5.65 -5.56 11.83
CA VAL A 99 4.82 -6.61 12.42
C VAL A 99 4.58 -7.74 11.41
N ARG A 100 5.21 -8.90 11.61
CA ARG A 100 4.84 -10.11 10.88
C ARG A 100 3.75 -10.84 11.65
N PHE A 101 2.49 -10.55 11.33
CA PHE A 101 1.46 -11.55 11.54
C PHE A 101 1.87 -12.81 10.76
N GLY A 102 1.74 -13.98 11.39
CA GLY A 102 2.38 -15.23 10.97
C GLY A 102 2.21 -15.62 9.50
N LYS A 103 2.91 -16.69 9.10
CA LYS A 103 2.90 -17.19 7.73
C LYS A 103 1.46 -17.45 7.25
N ARG A 104 1.24 -17.07 6.00
CA ARG A 104 -0.03 -17.09 5.28
C ARG A 104 -0.58 -18.52 5.13
N GLY A 105 -1.36 -18.98 6.12
CA GLY A 105 -2.34 -20.03 5.89
C GLY A 105 -3.43 -19.52 4.94
N LYS A 106 -3.98 -20.37 4.07
CA LYS A 106 -5.09 -20.01 3.18
C LYS A 106 -6.33 -19.49 3.95
N LEU A 107 -6.40 -19.81 5.25
CA LEU A 107 -7.54 -19.58 6.14
C LEU A 107 -7.32 -18.48 7.20
N ASN A 108 -6.14 -17.86 7.30
CA ASN A 108 -5.91 -16.85 8.35
C ASN A 108 -6.77 -15.59 8.11
N PRO A 109 -7.29 -14.96 9.17
CA PRO A 109 -8.08 -13.75 9.06
C PRO A 109 -7.25 -12.63 8.43
N ARG A 110 -7.88 -11.83 7.55
CA ARG A 110 -7.24 -10.66 6.90
C ARG A 110 -7.54 -9.34 7.61
N TYR A 111 -8.53 -9.35 8.50
CA TYR A 111 -9.02 -8.19 9.23
C TYR A 111 -9.28 -8.61 10.69
N VAL A 112 -8.90 -7.76 11.65
CA VAL A 112 -9.15 -7.94 13.09
C VAL A 112 -10.25 -6.99 13.52
N GLY A 113 -11.12 -7.53 14.39
CA GLY A 113 -11.97 -6.79 15.31
C GLY A 113 -13.04 -5.92 14.65
N PRO A 114 -14.08 -5.55 15.39
CA PRO A 114 -14.69 -4.25 15.23
C PRO A 114 -14.06 -3.27 16.23
N PHE A 115 -13.36 -2.26 15.73
CA PHE A 115 -12.90 -1.13 16.53
C PHE A 115 -13.81 0.07 16.29
N LYS A 116 -14.04 0.88 17.32
CA LYS A 116 -14.80 2.11 17.18
C LYS A 116 -13.92 3.22 16.61
N VAL A 117 -14.47 4.02 15.71
CA VAL A 117 -13.82 5.26 15.27
C VAL A 117 -14.01 6.32 16.35
N LEU A 118 -12.92 6.79 16.96
CA LEU A 118 -12.93 7.85 17.97
C LEU A 118 -13.00 9.23 17.34
N GLU A 119 -12.23 9.45 16.27
CA GLU A 119 -12.07 10.76 15.67
C GLU A 119 -11.61 10.62 14.22
N ARG A 120 -12.05 11.54 13.35
CA ARG A 120 -11.49 11.75 12.01
C ARG A 120 -10.40 12.83 12.08
N VAL A 121 -9.14 12.43 12.00
CA VAL A 121 -7.98 13.35 12.10
C VAL A 121 -7.79 14.12 10.80
N VAL A 122 -7.90 13.43 9.67
CA VAL A 122 -7.82 13.97 8.31
C VAL A 122 -8.86 13.23 7.46
N ASP A 123 -9.23 13.77 6.30
CA ASP A 123 -10.19 13.17 5.38
C ASP A 123 -9.98 11.67 5.13
N VAL A 124 -8.71 11.23 5.16
CA VAL A 124 -8.26 9.88 4.83
C VAL A 124 -7.70 9.12 6.04
N ALA A 125 -7.70 9.71 7.25
CA ALA A 125 -7.09 9.12 8.45
C ALA A 125 -8.00 9.21 9.68
N TYR A 126 -8.19 8.08 10.34
CA TYR A 126 -9.12 7.91 11.47
C TYR A 126 -8.40 7.34 12.68
N LYS A 127 -8.72 7.85 13.87
CA LYS A 127 -8.32 7.27 15.15
C LYS A 127 -9.30 6.18 15.55
N LEU A 128 -8.78 5.04 15.97
CA LEU A 128 -9.54 3.92 16.46
C LEU A 128 -9.37 3.74 17.97
N ASP A 129 -10.41 3.23 18.61
CA ASP A 129 -10.35 2.71 19.96
C ASP A 129 -9.74 1.30 19.92
N LEU A 130 -8.42 1.23 20.10
CA LEU A 130 -7.67 -0.02 20.07
C LEU A 130 -7.70 -0.70 21.43
N LEU A 131 -7.73 -2.04 21.42
CA LEU A 131 -7.55 -2.84 22.63
C LEU A 131 -6.17 -2.61 23.25
N GLU A 132 -6.06 -2.83 24.55
CA GLU A 132 -4.82 -2.68 25.32
C GLU A 132 -3.67 -3.56 24.79
N GLU A 133 -4.01 -4.73 24.22
CA GLU A 133 -3.08 -5.63 23.53
C GLU A 133 -2.39 -4.98 22.30
N LEU A 134 -3.03 -3.99 21.70
CA LEU A 134 -2.53 -3.22 20.56
C LEU A 134 -2.05 -1.81 20.97
N SER A 135 -1.89 -1.53 22.26
CA SER A 135 -1.44 -0.24 22.79
C SER A 135 -0.10 0.25 22.22
N ARG A 136 0.77 -0.68 21.78
CA ARG A 136 2.04 -0.37 21.12
C ARG A 136 1.88 0.15 19.69
N VAL A 137 0.71 -0.07 19.07
CA VAL A 137 0.41 0.37 17.71
C VAL A 137 -0.21 1.75 17.76
N HIS A 138 0.25 2.64 16.88
CA HIS A 138 -0.41 3.95 16.72
C HIS A 138 -1.88 3.76 16.32
N ASN A 139 -2.77 4.37 17.08
CA ASN A 139 -4.21 4.24 16.91
C ASN A 139 -4.79 4.98 15.70
N THR A 140 -3.96 5.67 14.91
CA THR A 140 -4.37 6.42 13.72
C THR A 140 -4.07 5.63 12.46
N PHE A 141 -5.10 5.32 11.66
CA PHE A 141 -5.00 4.50 10.46
C PHE A 141 -5.54 5.20 9.23
N HIS A 142 -4.90 4.94 8.08
CA HIS A 142 -5.38 5.37 6.78
C HIS A 142 -6.62 4.56 6.36
N VAL A 143 -7.59 5.19 5.68
CA VAL A 143 -8.88 4.61 5.27
C VAL A 143 -8.75 3.29 4.51
N SER A 144 -7.68 3.12 3.73
CA SER A 144 -7.42 1.90 2.94
C SER A 144 -7.11 0.66 3.79
N ASN A 145 -6.79 0.86 5.07
CA ASN A 145 -6.56 -0.20 6.03
C ASN A 145 -7.83 -0.54 6.82
N LEU A 146 -8.92 0.20 6.61
CA LEU A 146 -10.17 0.04 7.33
C LEU A 146 -11.22 -0.62 6.43
N LYS A 147 -12.10 -1.42 7.03
CA LYS A 147 -13.25 -2.00 6.36
C LYS A 147 -14.49 -1.76 7.21
N LYS A 148 -15.58 -1.30 6.60
CA LYS A 148 -16.85 -1.08 7.32
C LYS A 148 -17.34 -2.38 7.95
N CYS A 149 -17.61 -2.38 9.24
CA CYS A 149 -18.36 -3.45 9.89
C CYS A 149 -19.85 -3.22 9.66
N HIS A 150 -20.54 -4.23 9.15
CA HIS A 150 -22.00 -4.20 9.01
C HIS A 150 -22.70 -5.11 10.04
N VAL A 151 -21.95 -5.61 11.03
CA VAL A 151 -22.44 -6.57 11.99
C VAL A 151 -22.76 -5.84 13.29
N ASP A 152 -24.05 -5.76 13.61
CA ASP A 152 -24.55 -5.57 14.97
C ASP A 152 -24.30 -6.89 15.73
N GLU A 153 -23.11 -7.03 16.30
CA GLU A 153 -22.62 -7.94 17.37
C GLU A 153 -23.44 -9.23 17.71
N PRO A 154 -22.86 -10.46 17.85
CA PRO A 154 -21.43 -10.84 17.89
C PRO A 154 -21.11 -12.10 17.05
N LEU A 155 -20.44 -11.94 15.91
CA LEU A 155 -19.46 -12.93 15.42
C LEU A 155 -18.05 -12.43 15.77
N VAL A 156 -17.91 -11.93 17.00
CA VAL A 156 -16.63 -11.58 17.57
C VAL A 156 -15.91 -12.91 17.78
N VAL A 157 -14.93 -13.21 16.93
CA VAL A 157 -13.82 -14.04 17.38
C VAL A 157 -13.20 -13.22 18.52
N PRO A 158 -13.29 -13.66 19.80
CA PRO A 158 -12.67 -12.98 20.91
C PRO A 158 -11.20 -12.86 20.58
N LEU A 159 -10.69 -11.64 20.67
CA LEU A 159 -9.26 -11.40 20.58
C LEU A 159 -8.54 -11.86 21.87
N ASP A 160 -9.28 -12.36 22.87
CA ASP A 160 -8.85 -12.96 24.14
C ASP A 160 -7.90 -14.19 24.05
N GLY A 161 -7.30 -14.41 22.88
CA GLY A 161 -6.26 -15.42 22.62
C GLY A 161 -5.17 -14.94 21.66
N LEU A 162 -5.17 -13.66 21.28
CA LEU A 162 -4.29 -13.10 20.28
C LEU A 162 -3.06 -12.50 20.99
N HIS A 163 -2.19 -13.35 21.53
CA HIS A 163 -0.99 -12.87 22.22
C HIS A 163 -0.06 -12.22 21.19
N VAL A 164 0.07 -10.91 21.32
CA VAL A 164 0.97 -10.08 20.53
C VAL A 164 2.27 -9.94 21.32
N ASP A 165 3.33 -10.64 20.89
CA ASP A 165 4.65 -10.60 21.54
C ASP A 165 5.24 -9.17 21.54
N ASP A 166 6.31 -8.94 22.27
CA ASP A 166 7.02 -7.67 22.40
C ASP A 166 7.40 -7.03 21.05
N LYS A 167 7.57 -7.87 20.03
CA LYS A 167 7.87 -7.51 18.64
C LYS A 167 6.62 -7.44 17.74
N LEU A 168 5.44 -7.36 18.34
CA LEU A 168 4.11 -7.29 17.73
C LEU A 168 3.66 -8.55 16.95
N HIS A 169 4.32 -9.70 17.09
CA HIS A 169 3.94 -10.93 16.36
C HIS A 169 2.74 -11.61 17.01
N PHE A 170 1.78 -12.09 16.20
CA PHE A 170 0.80 -13.06 16.70
C PHE A 170 1.51 -14.38 16.99
N VAL A 171 1.53 -14.78 18.26
CA VAL A 171 2.05 -16.06 18.71
C VAL A 171 0.89 -17.04 18.77
N GLU A 172 0.81 -17.93 17.78
CA GLU A 172 -0.04 -19.12 17.87
C GLU A 172 0.71 -20.17 18.70
N GLU A 173 0.20 -20.47 19.89
CA GLU A 173 0.81 -21.49 20.77
C GLU A 173 0.34 -22.90 20.35
N PRO A 174 1.27 -23.81 20.01
CA PRO A 174 0.94 -25.22 19.79
C PRO A 174 0.61 -25.87 21.13
N VAL A 175 -0.58 -26.44 21.26
CA VAL A 175 -1.06 -27.07 22.49
C VAL A 175 -0.50 -28.48 22.62
N GLU A 176 -0.64 -29.27 21.56
CA GLU A 176 -0.33 -30.69 21.61
C GLU A 176 -0.05 -31.23 20.21
N VAL A 177 0.91 -32.14 20.12
CA VAL A 177 1.13 -32.98 18.94
C VAL A 177 0.21 -34.19 19.05
N ILE A 178 -0.76 -34.29 18.14
CA ILE A 178 -1.76 -35.35 18.17
C ILE A 178 -1.31 -36.57 17.39
N ASP A 179 -0.62 -36.36 16.27
CA ASP A 179 -0.33 -37.44 15.33
C ASP A 179 0.98 -37.20 14.56
N HIS A 180 1.54 -38.27 14.02
CA HIS A 180 2.75 -38.25 13.19
C HIS A 180 2.51 -39.09 11.93
N GLU A 181 2.71 -38.50 10.75
CA GLU A 181 2.58 -39.20 9.46
C GLU A 181 3.86 -38.99 8.64
N VAL A 182 4.30 -39.99 7.89
CA VAL A 182 5.45 -39.84 6.99
C VAL A 182 4.97 -39.79 5.55
N LYS A 183 4.97 -38.58 4.96
CA LYS A 183 4.63 -38.41 3.55
C LYS A 183 5.78 -38.90 2.67
N ARG A 184 5.55 -40.00 1.95
CA ARG A 184 6.50 -40.54 0.97
C ARG A 184 6.34 -39.85 -0.37
N LEU A 185 7.41 -39.19 -0.83
CA LEU A 185 7.57 -38.71 -2.20
C LEU A 185 8.47 -39.68 -2.97
N LYS A 186 8.58 -39.51 -4.30
CA LYS A 186 9.36 -40.42 -5.18
C LYS A 186 10.82 -40.61 -4.76
N ARG A 187 11.43 -39.66 -4.03
CA ARG A 187 12.85 -39.70 -3.61
C ARG A 187 13.09 -39.35 -2.13
N SER A 188 12.06 -39.01 -1.36
CA SER A 188 12.23 -38.55 0.02
C SER A 188 11.07 -38.97 0.91
N ARG A 189 11.33 -38.95 2.21
CA ARG A 189 10.33 -39.16 3.26
C ARG A 189 10.31 -37.93 4.14
N ILE A 190 9.16 -37.28 4.26
CA ILE A 190 9.00 -36.10 5.08
C ILE A 190 8.15 -36.50 6.29
N PRO A 191 8.70 -36.51 7.51
CA PRO A 191 7.89 -36.66 8.71
C PRO A 191 7.06 -35.39 8.88
N LEU A 192 5.75 -35.56 8.98
CA LEU A 192 4.76 -34.54 9.26
C LEU A 192 4.19 -34.80 10.65
N VAL A 193 3.87 -33.72 11.35
CA VAL A 193 3.30 -33.73 12.67
C VAL A 193 1.96 -33.02 12.63
N LYS A 194 0.92 -33.67 13.15
CA LYS A 194 -0.40 -33.05 13.30
C LYS A 194 -0.40 -32.27 14.60
N VAL A 195 -0.36 -30.95 14.48
CA VAL A 195 -0.32 -30.03 15.62
C VAL A 195 -1.73 -29.53 15.88
N ARG A 196 -2.12 -29.54 17.15
CA ARG A 196 -3.30 -28.86 17.67
C ARG A 196 -2.92 -27.45 18.09
N TRP A 197 -3.58 -26.46 17.52
CA TRP A 197 -3.36 -25.05 17.85
C TRP A 197 -4.36 -24.56 18.90
N ASN A 198 -3.94 -23.61 19.73
CA ASN A 198 -4.81 -23.03 20.76
C ASN A 198 -5.69 -21.91 20.17
N PHE A 199 -6.64 -22.24 19.31
CA PHE A 199 -7.72 -21.31 18.97
C PHE A 199 -8.92 -21.65 19.86
N LYS A 200 -9.19 -20.83 20.88
CA LYS A 200 -10.23 -21.09 21.89
C LYS A 200 -11.64 -21.32 21.32
N GLN A 201 -11.87 -21.11 20.02
CA GLN A 201 -13.17 -21.27 19.36
C GLN A 201 -13.22 -22.25 18.16
N SER A 202 -12.07 -22.72 17.66
CA SER A 202 -12.02 -23.74 16.61
C SER A 202 -10.86 -24.70 16.89
N LEU A 203 -11.17 -25.99 16.96
CA LEU A 203 -10.16 -27.05 16.95
C LEU A 203 -9.56 -27.11 15.54
N GLU A 204 -8.59 -26.24 15.27
CA GLU A 204 -7.83 -26.28 14.03
C GLU A 204 -6.66 -27.26 14.20
N PHE A 205 -6.65 -28.26 13.32
CA PHE A 205 -5.56 -29.22 13.20
C PHE A 205 -4.85 -28.96 11.88
N THR A 206 -3.55 -28.71 11.92
CA THR A 206 -2.73 -28.62 10.71
C THR A 206 -1.62 -29.67 10.74
N TRP A 207 -1.25 -30.15 9.56
CA TRP A 207 -0.07 -30.99 9.35
C TRP A 207 1.11 -30.08 9.01
N GLU A 208 2.13 -30.07 9.86
CA GLU A 208 3.41 -29.36 9.67
C GLU A 208 4.55 -30.33 9.35
#